data_AF-A0A5Y6F043-F1
#
_entry.id   AF-A0A5Y6F043-F1
#
_cell.length_a   1.000
_cell.length_b   1.000
_cell.length_c   1.000
_cell.angle_alpha   90.00
_cell.angle_beta   90.00
_cell.angle_gamma   90.00
#
_symmetry.space_group_name_H-M   'P 1'
#
loop_
_entity.id
_entity.type
_entity.pdbx_description
1 polymer ?
#
loop_
_entity_poly.entity_id
_entity_poly.type
_entity_poly.pdbx_seq_one_letter_code
_entity_poly.pdbx_strand_id
1 'polypeptide(L)'
;MLKETPEKHLIQNFSLPTPKLVVAIMLPDGTISLDSSQSYDLWNNGGLLDRDPKLLTVQHGMDLLQLLTNELGLVSVDEKGFLQHRIVLELDPHKTTMRILGKIAEALIVDECNKDSIKNTKWANAARRYISPQKSYDKYKALGTGLKYTQLNHPQKYNPGDTQRDIIWIDKDDEKSQLMMSISGNQLSGIQAGLQIKVSYGDYVKPSTLAKYEIPVVYFDLKDNFMSLVMKTNSS
;
A
#
# COMPACT_ATOMS: atom_id res chain seq x y z
N MET A 1 65.28 -33.48 41.67
CA MET A 1 65.18 -32.20 40.95
C MET A 1 64.15 -32.42 39.83
N LEU A 2 62.89 -32.09 40.11
CA LEU A 2 61.77 -32.29 39.19
C LEU A 2 61.89 -31.25 38.06
N LYS A 3 61.94 -31.72 36.79
CA LYS A 3 61.78 -30.87 35.62
C LYS A 3 60.29 -30.77 35.33
N GLU A 4 59.69 -29.64 35.69
CA GLU A 4 58.36 -29.28 35.22
C GLU A 4 58.42 -28.98 33.73
N THR A 5 57.50 -29.60 32.99
CA THR A 5 57.28 -29.36 31.57
C THR A 5 56.17 -28.30 31.50
N PRO A 6 56.31 -27.18 30.77
CA PRO A 6 55.23 -26.20 30.72
C PRO A 6 54.17 -26.68 29.73
N GLU A 7 53.03 -27.14 30.24
CA GLU A 7 51.80 -27.26 29.45
C GLU A 7 51.41 -25.85 28.98
N LYS A 8 51.58 -25.59 27.67
CA LYS A 8 50.96 -24.44 27.02
C LYS A 8 49.46 -24.69 26.96
N HIS A 9 48.72 -24.15 27.92
CA HIS A 9 47.27 -24.02 27.80
C HIS A 9 46.95 -23.08 26.62
N LEU A 10 46.50 -23.67 25.51
CA LEU A 10 45.81 -22.98 24.43
C LEU A 10 44.46 -22.51 24.96
N ILE A 11 44.40 -21.28 25.46
CA ILE A 11 43.13 -20.59 25.69
C ILE A 11 42.59 -20.23 24.29
N GLN A 12 41.67 -21.05 23.77
CA GLN A 12 40.83 -20.63 22.66
C GLN A 12 39.92 -19.52 23.17
N ASN A 13 40.15 -18.29 22.71
CA ASN A 13 39.25 -17.17 22.93
C ASN A 13 37.93 -17.46 22.22
N PHE A 14 36.97 -18.06 22.91
CA PHE A 14 35.58 -18.07 22.48
C PHE A 14 35.03 -16.65 22.65
N SER A 15 35.03 -15.86 21.57
CA SER A 15 34.23 -14.63 21.56
C SER A 15 32.77 -15.06 21.61
N LEU A 16 32.06 -14.70 22.68
CA LEU A 16 30.61 -14.83 22.71
C LEU A 16 30.04 -14.08 21.50
N PRO A 17 29.11 -14.68 20.74
CA PRO A 17 28.50 -14.00 19.61
C PRO A 17 27.86 -12.71 20.12
N THR A 18 28.16 -11.61 19.44
CA THR A 18 27.55 -10.32 19.75
C THR A 18 26.03 -10.45 19.67
N PRO A 19 25.27 -9.98 20.68
CA PRO A 19 23.83 -10.02 20.65
C PRO A 19 23.34 -9.26 19.42
N LYS A 20 22.48 -9.90 18.62
CA LYS A 20 21.88 -9.31 17.42
C LYS A 20 20.40 -9.07 17.69
N LEU A 21 19.92 -7.87 17.38
CA LEU A 21 18.50 -7.56 17.42
C LEU A 21 17.81 -8.18 16.21
N VAL A 22 16.70 -8.85 16.46
CA VAL A 22 15.88 -9.50 15.42
C VAL A 22 14.41 -9.14 15.60
N VAL A 23 13.68 -9.16 14.50
CA VAL A 23 12.22 -9.17 14.44
C VAL A 23 11.79 -10.63 14.27
N ALA A 24 10.83 -11.07 15.07
CA ALA A 24 10.31 -12.44 15.08
C ALA A 24 8.83 -12.44 15.48
N ILE A 25 8.16 -13.57 15.30
CA ILE A 25 6.73 -13.73 15.63
C ILE A 25 6.60 -14.11 17.11
N MET A 26 5.81 -13.33 17.86
CA MET A 26 5.35 -13.73 19.20
C MET A 26 4.09 -14.57 19.07
N LEU A 27 4.11 -15.78 19.62
CA LEU A 27 2.98 -16.69 19.65
C LEU A 27 1.99 -16.30 20.77
N PRO A 28 0.72 -16.75 20.70
CA PRO A 28 -0.30 -16.41 21.71
C PRO A 28 0.05 -16.85 23.14
N ASP A 29 0.92 -17.86 23.29
CA ASP A 29 1.42 -18.34 24.59
C ASP A 29 2.59 -17.51 25.15
N GLY A 30 2.98 -16.44 24.45
CA GLY A 30 4.08 -15.55 24.82
C GLY A 30 5.47 -16.04 24.39
N THR A 31 5.57 -17.21 23.74
CA THR A 31 6.84 -17.70 23.20
C THR A 31 7.17 -17.05 21.85
N ILE A 32 8.43 -17.13 21.41
CA ILE A 32 8.88 -16.56 20.14
C ILE A 32 9.08 -17.70 19.14
N SER A 33 8.42 -17.64 17.98
CA SER A 33 8.73 -18.51 16.86
C SER A 33 9.96 -17.98 16.12
N LEU A 34 10.99 -18.84 16.04
CA LEU A 34 12.22 -18.55 15.29
C LEU A 34 12.16 -19.04 13.84
N ASP A 35 11.06 -19.67 13.41
CA ASP A 35 10.85 -20.22 12.06
C ASP A 35 10.75 -19.13 10.98
N SER A 36 10.64 -17.88 11.41
CA SER A 36 10.81 -16.66 10.63
C SER A 36 11.31 -15.57 11.58
N SER A 37 12.62 -15.37 11.59
CA SER A 37 13.25 -14.25 12.26
C SER A 37 14.18 -13.52 11.30
N GLN A 38 14.25 -12.21 11.43
CA GLN A 38 15.05 -11.36 10.56
C GLN A 38 15.80 -10.30 11.36
N SER A 39 17.00 -9.92 10.91
CA SER A 39 17.74 -8.80 11.51
C SER A 39 16.88 -7.53 11.59
N TYR A 40 16.87 -6.88 12.75
CA TYR A 40 16.14 -5.62 12.97
C TYR A 40 16.60 -4.52 12.02
N ASP A 41 17.90 -4.44 11.76
CA ASP A 41 18.46 -3.43 10.84
C ASP A 41 17.98 -3.67 9.41
N LEU A 42 17.92 -4.94 8.99
CA LEU A 42 17.43 -5.31 7.66
C LEU A 42 15.92 -5.08 7.54
N TRP A 43 15.16 -5.30 8.62
CA TRP A 43 13.73 -5.04 8.63
C TRP A 43 13.39 -3.56 8.42
N ASN A 44 14.09 -2.68 9.13
CA ASN A 44 13.83 -1.24 9.10
C ASN A 44 14.44 -0.54 7.89
N ASN A 45 15.64 -0.97 7.46
CA ASN A 45 16.41 -0.27 6.43
C ASN A 45 16.51 -1.04 5.11
N GLY A 46 16.16 -2.33 5.10
CA GLY A 46 16.14 -3.16 3.89
C GLY A 46 14.95 -2.86 2.99
N GLY A 47 15.02 -3.36 1.75
CA GLY A 47 13.92 -3.26 0.79
C GLY A 47 12.75 -4.16 1.18
N LEU A 48 11.57 -3.87 0.62
CA LEU A 48 10.36 -4.68 0.86
C LEU A 48 10.56 -6.15 0.47
N LEU A 49 11.36 -6.43 -0.57
CA LEU A 49 11.66 -7.77 -1.06
C LEU A 49 12.65 -8.55 -0.20
N ASP A 50 13.35 -7.86 0.69
CA ASP A 50 14.30 -8.46 1.63
C ASP A 50 13.56 -8.94 2.89
N ARG A 51 12.33 -8.46 3.13
CA ARG A 51 11.55 -8.79 4.33
C ARG A 51 10.98 -10.21 4.27
N ASP A 52 10.98 -10.87 5.43
CA ASP A 52 10.41 -12.21 5.57
C ASP A 52 8.89 -12.19 5.30
N PRO A 53 8.36 -13.02 4.37
CA PRO A 53 6.94 -13.03 4.03
C PRO A 53 6.01 -13.42 5.18
N LYS A 54 6.44 -14.27 6.12
CA LYS A 54 5.62 -14.64 7.28
C LYS A 54 5.49 -13.47 8.23
N LEU A 55 6.58 -12.73 8.46
CA LEU A 55 6.54 -11.49 9.25
C LEU A 55 5.62 -10.44 8.62
N LEU A 56 5.69 -10.25 7.30
CA LEU A 56 4.77 -9.36 6.58
C LEU A 56 3.30 -9.79 6.69
N THR A 57 3.04 -11.10 6.63
CA THR A 57 1.68 -11.65 6.74
C THR A 57 1.11 -11.41 8.14
N VAL A 58 1.91 -11.59 9.19
CA VAL A 58 1.48 -11.27 10.56
C VAL A 58 1.22 -9.77 10.72
N GLN A 59 2.05 -8.92 10.11
CA GLN A 59 1.91 -7.47 10.25
C GLN A 59 0.72 -6.89 9.48
N HIS A 60 0.43 -7.38 8.27
CA HIS A 60 -0.48 -6.72 7.32
C HIS A 60 -1.53 -7.64 6.70
N GLY A 61 -1.50 -8.95 6.96
CA GLY A 61 -2.34 -9.93 6.28
C GLY A 61 -3.83 -9.69 6.50
N MET A 62 -4.23 -9.34 7.73
CA MET A 62 -5.62 -9.04 8.05
C MET A 62 -6.11 -7.75 7.40
N ASP A 63 -5.28 -6.70 7.41
CA ASP A 63 -5.61 -5.43 6.75
C ASP A 63 -5.82 -5.64 5.24
N LEU A 64 -4.94 -6.42 4.60
CA LEU A 64 -5.07 -6.78 3.20
C LEU A 64 -6.34 -7.60 2.94
N LEU A 65 -6.63 -8.61 3.76
CA LEU A 65 -7.85 -9.41 3.61
C LEU A 65 -9.11 -8.57 3.76
N GLN A 66 -9.13 -7.65 4.73
CA GLN A 66 -10.24 -6.73 4.96
C GLN A 66 -10.44 -5.81 3.75
N LEU A 67 -9.36 -5.25 3.20
CA LEU A 67 -9.39 -4.39 2.01
C LEU A 67 -9.93 -5.16 0.78
N LEU A 68 -9.39 -6.35 0.51
CA LEU A 68 -9.81 -7.20 -0.62
C LEU A 68 -11.30 -7.60 -0.53
N THR A 69 -11.82 -7.75 0.69
CA THR A 69 -13.20 -8.20 0.94
C THR A 69 -14.18 -7.02 0.96
N ASN A 70 -13.94 -6.03 1.80
CA ASN A 70 -14.91 -4.98 2.11
C ASN A 70 -14.84 -3.82 1.12
N GLU A 71 -13.64 -3.36 0.78
CA GLU A 71 -13.46 -2.22 -0.13
C GLU A 71 -13.57 -2.64 -1.59
N LEU A 72 -12.94 -3.78 -1.94
CA LEU A 72 -12.83 -4.20 -3.34
C LEU A 72 -13.85 -5.27 -3.73
N GLY A 73 -14.31 -6.10 -2.79
CA GLY A 73 -15.17 -7.25 -3.08
C GLY A 73 -14.55 -8.30 -4.01
N LEU A 74 -13.22 -8.37 -4.07
CA LEU A 74 -12.47 -9.32 -4.89
C LEU A 74 -12.37 -10.70 -4.23
N VAL A 75 -12.54 -10.75 -2.92
CA VAL A 75 -12.47 -11.96 -2.10
C VAL A 75 -13.70 -12.02 -1.19
N SER A 76 -14.15 -13.23 -0.86
CA SER A 76 -15.12 -13.49 0.19
C SER A 76 -14.75 -14.75 0.97
N VAL A 77 -15.16 -14.83 2.23
CA VAL A 77 -15.06 -16.04 3.04
C VAL A 77 -16.45 -16.66 3.11
N ASP A 78 -16.57 -17.95 2.81
CA ASP A 78 -17.85 -18.67 2.89
C ASP A 78 -18.20 -19.07 4.33
N GLU A 79 -19.39 -19.65 4.51
CA GLU A 79 -19.91 -20.09 5.82
C GLU A 79 -19.03 -21.14 6.50
N LYS A 80 -18.18 -21.84 5.74
CA LYS A 80 -17.25 -22.86 6.24
C LYS A 80 -15.85 -22.29 6.51
N GLY A 81 -15.64 -21.00 6.28
CA GLY A 81 -14.35 -20.34 6.48
C GLY A 81 -13.41 -20.45 5.28
N PHE A 82 -13.85 -20.94 4.12
CA PHE A 82 -12.99 -21.01 2.93
C PHE A 82 -12.97 -19.68 2.17
N LEU A 83 -11.77 -19.31 1.72
CA LEU A 83 -11.54 -18.11 0.92
C LEU A 83 -11.90 -18.38 -0.55
N GLN A 84 -12.73 -17.51 -1.12
CA GLN A 84 -13.19 -17.54 -2.49
C GLN A 84 -12.80 -16.25 -3.21
N HIS A 85 -12.22 -16.34 -4.40
CA HIS A 85 -11.94 -15.16 -5.24
C HIS A 85 -13.06 -14.92 -6.25
N ARG A 86 -13.31 -13.64 -6.55
CA ARG A 86 -14.26 -13.16 -7.57
C ARG A 86 -13.55 -12.46 -8.73
N ILE A 87 -12.24 -12.66 -8.82
CA ILE A 87 -11.38 -12.08 -9.84
C ILE A 87 -11.68 -12.73 -11.19
N VAL A 88 -12.04 -11.91 -12.17
CA VAL A 88 -12.13 -12.32 -13.58
C VAL A 88 -10.78 -12.06 -14.24
N LEU A 89 -10.16 -13.13 -14.75
CA LEU A 89 -8.90 -13.08 -15.48
C LEU A 89 -9.15 -12.75 -16.95
N GLU A 90 -8.50 -11.70 -17.43
CA GLU A 90 -8.43 -11.39 -18.86
C GLU A 90 -7.39 -12.29 -19.56
N LEU A 91 -7.45 -12.38 -20.89
CA LEU A 91 -6.47 -13.13 -21.69
C LEU A 91 -5.02 -12.69 -21.41
N ASP A 92 -4.84 -11.42 -21.08
CA ASP A 92 -3.57 -10.88 -20.61
C ASP A 92 -3.57 -10.79 -19.07
N PRO A 93 -2.88 -11.71 -18.37
CA PRO A 93 -2.82 -11.71 -16.92
C PRO A 93 -2.09 -10.49 -16.34
N HIS A 94 -1.20 -9.85 -17.10
CA HIS A 94 -0.52 -8.64 -16.65
C HIS A 94 -1.50 -7.49 -16.53
N LYS A 95 -2.40 -7.30 -17.50
CA LYS A 95 -3.47 -6.29 -17.42
C LYS A 95 -4.37 -6.51 -16.23
N THR A 96 -4.77 -7.76 -15.99
CA THR A 96 -5.58 -8.11 -14.81
C THR A 96 -4.85 -7.77 -13.52
N THR A 97 -3.56 -8.10 -13.44
CA THR A 97 -2.73 -7.82 -12.26
C THR A 97 -2.59 -6.32 -12.02
N MET A 98 -2.27 -5.53 -13.05
CA MET A 98 -2.17 -4.07 -12.93
C MET A 98 -3.49 -3.43 -12.52
N ARG A 99 -4.62 -3.94 -13.04
CA ARG A 99 -5.96 -3.49 -12.66
C ARG A 99 -6.27 -3.76 -11.18
N ILE A 100 -5.91 -4.95 -10.68
CA ILE A 100 -6.09 -5.30 -9.26
C ILE A 100 -5.20 -4.42 -8.39
N LEU A 101 -3.92 -4.27 -8.73
CA LEU A 101 -2.98 -3.43 -7.97
C LEU A 101 -3.40 -1.96 -7.96
N GLY A 102 -3.94 -1.45 -9.08
CA GLY A 102 -4.52 -0.10 -9.14
C GLY A 102 -5.67 0.09 -8.17
N LYS A 103 -6.60 -0.87 -8.11
CA LYS A 103 -7.71 -0.85 -7.14
C LYS A 103 -7.24 -0.96 -5.69
N ILE A 104 -6.22 -1.78 -5.42
CA ILE A 104 -5.62 -1.88 -4.09
C ILE A 104 -5.01 -0.52 -3.69
N ALA A 105 -4.25 0.11 -4.59
CA ALA A 105 -3.65 1.42 -4.34
C ALA A 105 -4.71 2.51 -4.12
N GLU A 106 -5.79 2.51 -4.91
CA GLU A 106 -6.95 3.39 -4.72
C GLU A 106 -7.55 3.23 -3.31
N ALA A 107 -7.87 1.99 -2.92
CA ALA A 107 -8.47 1.70 -1.61
C ALA A 107 -7.54 2.03 -0.45
N LEU A 108 -6.23 1.77 -0.57
CA LEU A 108 -5.25 2.11 0.46
C LEU A 108 -5.16 3.62 0.69
N ILE A 109 -5.12 4.43 -0.37
CA ILE A 109 -5.08 5.89 -0.25
C ILE A 109 -6.37 6.40 0.40
N VAL A 110 -7.53 5.88 -0.01
CA VAL A 110 -8.83 6.25 0.58
C VAL A 110 -8.87 5.92 2.07
N ASP A 111 -8.43 4.72 2.45
CA ASP A 111 -8.36 4.28 3.85
C ASP A 111 -7.42 5.17 4.68
N GLU A 112 -6.22 5.48 4.17
CA GLU A 112 -5.29 6.40 4.82
C GLU A 112 -5.87 7.80 5.00
N CYS A 113 -6.51 8.36 3.98
CA CYS A 113 -7.18 9.66 4.07
C CYS A 113 -8.30 9.66 5.11
N ASN A 114 -9.06 8.58 5.22
CA ASN A 114 -10.21 8.53 6.13
C ASN A 114 -9.80 8.22 7.58
N LYS A 115 -8.63 7.62 7.81
CA LYS A 115 -8.09 7.33 9.15
C LYS A 115 -7.18 8.43 9.71
N ASP A 116 -6.50 9.21 8.86
CA ASP A 116 -5.49 10.19 9.27
C ASP A 116 -5.74 11.55 8.59
N SER A 117 -6.11 12.56 9.39
CA SER A 117 -6.39 13.92 8.91
C SER A 117 -5.19 14.62 8.27
N ILE A 118 -3.96 14.31 8.72
CA ILE A 118 -2.73 14.87 8.17
C ILE A 118 -2.48 14.28 6.78
N LYS A 119 -2.65 12.96 6.63
CA LYS A 119 -2.56 12.29 5.32
C LYS A 119 -3.68 12.77 4.38
N ASN A 120 -4.91 12.89 4.88
CA ASN A 120 -6.04 13.45 4.13
C ASN A 120 -5.70 14.82 3.55
N THR A 121 -5.19 15.71 4.40
CA THR A 121 -4.85 17.08 4.00
C THR A 121 -3.75 17.11 2.93
N LYS A 122 -2.74 16.22 3.04
CA LYS A 122 -1.68 16.10 2.01
C LYS A 122 -2.25 15.65 0.66
N TRP A 123 -3.04 14.58 0.65
CA TRP A 123 -3.63 14.04 -0.58
C TRP A 123 -4.64 15.01 -1.21
N ALA A 124 -5.50 15.64 -0.40
CA ALA A 124 -6.45 16.64 -0.87
C ALA A 124 -5.75 17.88 -1.46
N ASN A 125 -4.64 18.34 -0.86
CA ASN A 125 -3.84 19.43 -1.46
C ASN A 125 -3.25 19.04 -2.81
N ALA A 126 -2.72 17.81 -2.92
CA ALA A 126 -2.21 17.29 -4.18
C ALA A 126 -3.32 17.28 -5.24
N ALA A 127 -4.48 16.69 -4.93
CA ALA A 127 -5.66 16.61 -5.80
C ALA A 127 -6.15 17.99 -6.30
N ARG A 128 -6.02 19.01 -5.46
CA ARG A 128 -6.38 20.39 -5.79
C ARG A 128 -5.35 21.16 -6.63
N ARG A 129 -4.16 20.59 -6.88
CA ARG A 129 -2.99 21.26 -7.49
C ARG A 129 -2.51 22.49 -6.72
N TYR A 130 -2.62 22.48 -5.39
CA TYR A 130 -2.29 23.63 -4.56
C TYR A 130 -0.84 23.57 -4.06
N ILE A 131 -0.11 24.70 -4.13
CA ILE A 131 1.36 24.78 -3.94
C ILE A 131 1.76 25.52 -2.63
N SER A 132 0.83 26.06 -1.83
CA SER A 132 1.13 26.81 -0.57
C SER A 132 0.24 26.39 0.62
N PRO A 133 0.44 26.82 1.89
CA PRO A 133 0.24 25.91 3.02
C PRO A 133 -1.21 25.70 3.51
N GLN A 134 -1.43 24.44 3.91
CA GLN A 134 -2.22 23.95 5.05
C GLN A 134 -3.62 24.53 5.30
N LYS A 135 -4.51 24.47 4.31
CA LYS A 135 -5.93 24.40 4.65
C LYS A 135 -6.24 22.98 5.11
N SER A 136 -6.68 22.81 6.37
CA SER A 136 -7.22 21.53 6.82
C SER A 136 -8.43 21.18 5.94
N TYR A 137 -8.51 19.91 5.54
CA TYR A 137 -9.64 19.36 4.79
C TYR A 137 -10.40 18.33 5.62
N ASP A 138 -10.41 18.46 6.94
CA ASP A 138 -11.03 17.49 7.85
C ASP A 138 -12.53 17.38 7.69
N LYS A 139 -13.19 18.40 7.11
CA LYS A 139 -14.60 18.36 6.73
C LYS A 139 -14.88 17.50 5.49
N TYR A 140 -13.85 17.07 4.77
CA TYR A 140 -13.98 16.20 3.60
C TYR A 140 -13.52 14.78 3.93
N LYS A 141 -14.21 13.80 3.34
CA LYS A 141 -13.78 12.39 3.31
C LYS A 141 -13.43 11.99 1.88
N ALA A 142 -12.45 11.11 1.74
CA ALA A 142 -12.05 10.57 0.44
C ALA A 142 -12.99 9.42 0.04
N LEU A 143 -13.30 9.32 -1.26
CA LEU A 143 -14.03 8.22 -1.88
C LEU A 143 -13.28 7.73 -3.11
N GLY A 144 -13.12 6.42 -3.23
CA GLY A 144 -12.64 5.79 -4.45
C GLY A 144 -13.81 5.48 -5.39
N THR A 145 -13.85 6.10 -6.57
CA THR A 145 -14.98 6.04 -7.51
C THR A 145 -15.14 4.67 -8.18
N GLY A 146 -14.10 3.81 -8.11
CA GLY A 146 -14.10 2.45 -8.63
C GLY A 146 -14.32 1.35 -7.57
N LEU A 147 -14.48 1.74 -6.29
CA LEU A 147 -14.58 0.82 -5.15
C LEU A 147 -16.02 0.34 -4.90
N LYS A 148 -16.13 -0.87 -4.34
CA LYS A 148 -17.43 -1.47 -3.98
C LYS A 148 -18.09 -0.71 -2.84
N TYR A 149 -17.32 -0.19 -1.88
CA TYR A 149 -17.85 0.66 -0.83
C TYR A 149 -18.62 1.86 -1.40
N THR A 150 -18.03 2.58 -2.35
CA THR A 150 -18.67 3.72 -3.01
C THR A 150 -19.89 3.31 -3.82
N GLN A 151 -19.84 2.17 -4.52
CA GLN A 151 -20.99 1.62 -5.22
C GLN A 151 -22.22 1.44 -4.32
N LEU A 152 -22.01 0.93 -3.10
CA LEU A 152 -23.08 0.61 -2.17
C LEU A 152 -23.58 1.82 -1.38
N ASN A 153 -22.66 2.69 -0.93
CA ASN A 153 -22.98 3.76 0.02
C ASN A 153 -23.13 5.14 -0.66
N HIS A 154 -22.48 5.34 -1.80
CA HIS A 154 -22.51 6.59 -2.56
C HIS A 154 -22.70 6.31 -4.07
N PRO A 155 -23.76 5.61 -4.48
CA PRO A 155 -23.95 5.16 -5.86
C PRO A 155 -23.91 6.29 -6.90
N GLN A 156 -24.30 7.51 -6.51
CA GLN A 156 -24.22 8.73 -7.32
C GLN A 156 -22.78 9.23 -7.59
N LYS A 157 -21.80 8.71 -6.84
CA LYS A 157 -20.37 9.02 -6.99
C LYS A 157 -19.58 7.84 -7.58
N TYR A 158 -20.19 6.66 -7.65
CA TYR A 158 -19.58 5.48 -8.25
C TYR A 158 -19.50 5.65 -9.76
N ASN A 159 -18.27 5.74 -10.29
CA ASN A 159 -18.04 5.89 -11.71
C ASN A 159 -16.75 5.17 -12.14
N PRO A 160 -16.77 3.82 -12.20
CA PRO A 160 -15.61 3.05 -12.62
C PRO A 160 -15.23 3.28 -14.10
N GLY A 161 -16.08 3.98 -14.87
CA GLY A 161 -15.81 4.39 -16.24
C GLY A 161 -15.09 5.74 -16.36
N ASP A 162 -15.01 6.53 -15.28
CA ASP A 162 -14.17 7.74 -15.28
C ASP A 162 -12.70 7.34 -15.24
N THR A 163 -12.04 7.43 -16.39
CA THR A 163 -10.63 7.08 -16.52
C THR A 163 -9.68 8.15 -15.97
N GLN A 164 -10.22 9.22 -15.41
CA GLN A 164 -9.45 10.36 -14.90
C GLN A 164 -9.59 10.56 -13.40
N ARG A 165 -10.60 10.07 -12.68
CA ARG A 165 -10.78 10.36 -11.24
C ARG A 165 -11.08 9.08 -10.46
N ASP A 166 -10.02 8.39 -10.07
CA ASP A 166 -10.14 7.22 -9.20
C ASP A 166 -10.47 7.65 -7.77
N ILE A 167 -9.95 8.77 -7.27
CA ILE A 167 -10.22 9.26 -5.91
C ILE A 167 -10.75 10.68 -5.94
N ILE A 168 -11.80 10.95 -5.17
CA ILE A 168 -12.43 12.26 -4.99
C ILE A 168 -12.66 12.57 -3.51
N TRP A 169 -12.96 13.83 -3.20
CA TRP A 169 -13.32 14.27 -1.85
C TRP A 169 -14.72 14.84 -1.80
N ILE A 170 -15.53 14.38 -0.86
CA ILE A 170 -16.89 14.85 -0.62
C ILE A 170 -17.01 15.44 0.79
N ASP A 171 -17.89 16.42 0.96
CA ASP A 171 -18.13 17.01 2.29
C ASP A 171 -18.84 15.98 3.18
N LYS A 172 -18.44 15.91 4.45
CA LYS A 172 -18.99 14.96 5.43
C LYS A 172 -20.42 15.32 5.85
N ASP A 173 -20.76 16.60 5.84
CA ASP A 173 -22.07 17.10 6.27
C ASP A 173 -23.03 17.24 5.06
N ASP A 174 -22.49 17.46 3.86
CA ASP A 174 -23.24 17.48 2.60
C ASP A 174 -22.54 16.66 1.50
N GLU A 175 -22.92 15.40 1.37
CA GLU A 175 -22.31 14.48 0.41
C GLU A 175 -22.53 14.88 -1.07
N LYS A 176 -23.41 15.85 -1.35
CA LYS A 176 -23.55 16.42 -2.71
C LYS A 176 -22.40 17.37 -3.01
N SER A 177 -21.91 18.08 -2.00
CA SER A 177 -20.78 19.00 -2.08
C SER A 177 -19.46 18.25 -2.23
N GLN A 178 -18.60 18.78 -3.10
CA GLN A 178 -17.34 18.15 -3.50
C GLN A 178 -16.19 19.14 -3.40
N LEU A 179 -15.00 18.61 -3.14
CA LEU A 179 -13.79 19.41 -3.19
C LEU A 179 -13.50 19.81 -4.64
N MET A 180 -13.26 21.09 -4.86
CA MET A 180 -12.95 21.65 -6.18
C MET A 180 -11.46 21.94 -6.32
N MET A 181 -10.91 21.82 -7.53
CA MET A 181 -9.51 22.17 -7.78
C MET A 181 -9.31 23.68 -7.63
N SER A 182 -8.06 24.10 -7.44
CA SER A 182 -7.71 25.51 -7.54
C SER A 182 -7.26 25.84 -8.96
N ILE A 183 -7.75 26.95 -9.50
CA ILE A 183 -7.08 27.70 -10.56
C ILE A 183 -6.14 28.72 -9.88
N SER A 184 -5.12 29.18 -10.60
CA SER A 184 -4.14 30.19 -10.18
C SER A 184 -4.71 31.22 -9.20
N GLY A 185 -4.08 31.38 -8.04
CA GLY A 185 -4.42 32.45 -7.09
C GLY A 185 -5.70 32.22 -6.27
N ASN A 186 -5.94 31.02 -5.74
CA ASN A 186 -7.05 30.67 -4.82
C ASN A 186 -8.48 30.68 -5.41
N GLN A 187 -8.64 30.80 -6.72
CA GLN A 187 -9.95 30.66 -7.34
C GLN A 187 -10.35 29.19 -7.46
N LEU A 188 -11.59 28.86 -7.12
CA LEU A 188 -12.12 27.51 -7.34
C LEU A 188 -12.31 27.31 -8.84
N SER A 189 -11.75 26.23 -9.37
CA SER A 189 -12.13 25.75 -10.69
C SER A 189 -13.56 25.18 -10.60
N GLY A 190 -14.35 25.29 -11.66
CA GLY A 190 -15.57 24.47 -11.78
C GLY A 190 -15.29 22.97 -11.90
N ILE A 191 -14.02 22.55 -11.77
CA ILE A 191 -13.55 21.19 -11.95
C ILE A 191 -13.36 20.53 -10.59
N GLN A 192 -13.96 19.36 -10.43
CA GLN A 192 -13.83 18.57 -9.23
C GLN A 192 -12.37 18.13 -9.01
N ALA A 193 -11.88 18.31 -7.79
CA ALA A 193 -10.59 17.79 -7.36
C ALA A 193 -10.61 16.26 -7.27
N GLY A 194 -9.53 15.64 -7.72
CA GLY A 194 -9.36 14.20 -7.63
C GLY A 194 -7.94 13.78 -7.89
N LEU A 195 -7.70 12.47 -7.80
CA LEU A 195 -6.45 11.80 -8.15
C LEU A 195 -6.72 10.68 -9.14
N GLN A 196 -5.82 10.52 -10.10
CA GLN A 196 -5.76 9.35 -10.97
C GLN A 196 -4.66 8.44 -10.45
N ILE A 197 -4.98 7.20 -10.16
CA ILE A 197 -4.02 6.18 -9.78
C ILE A 197 -3.58 5.42 -11.04
N LYS A 198 -2.28 5.20 -11.17
CA LYS A 198 -1.69 4.36 -12.21
C LYS A 198 -0.63 3.46 -11.62
N VAL A 199 -0.69 2.19 -12.02
CA VAL A 199 0.28 1.17 -11.63
C VAL A 199 0.82 0.53 -12.91
N SER A 200 2.15 0.40 -13.00
CA SER A 200 2.81 -0.23 -14.14
C SER A 200 4.16 -0.80 -13.71
N TYR A 201 4.63 -1.82 -14.43
CA TYR A 201 5.96 -2.41 -14.29
C TYR A 201 6.97 -1.89 -15.35
N GLY A 202 6.54 -1.02 -16.26
CA GLY A 202 7.39 -0.34 -17.25
C GLY A 202 7.17 1.17 -17.28
N ASP A 203 7.94 1.89 -18.10
CA ASP A 203 7.99 3.36 -18.16
C ASP A 203 6.68 4.02 -18.66
N TYR A 204 5.68 4.09 -17.77
CA TYR A 204 4.41 4.75 -18.05
C TYR A 204 4.50 6.28 -17.93
N VAL A 205 5.40 6.77 -17.09
CA VAL A 205 5.56 8.19 -16.75
C VAL A 205 6.50 8.87 -17.73
N LYS A 206 5.98 9.12 -18.93
CA LYS A 206 6.58 10.09 -19.87
C LYS A 206 5.79 11.40 -19.81
N PRO A 207 6.42 12.58 -19.93
CA PRO A 207 5.71 13.87 -19.90
C PRO A 207 4.52 13.93 -20.88
N SER A 208 4.67 13.32 -22.07
CA SER A 208 3.60 13.22 -23.07
C SER A 208 2.41 12.34 -22.66
N THR A 209 2.62 11.35 -21.78
CA THR A 209 1.54 10.53 -21.20
C THR A 209 0.82 11.30 -20.10
N LEU A 210 1.57 12.00 -19.25
CA LEU A 210 1.01 12.77 -18.12
C LEU A 210 0.22 14.01 -18.58
N ALA A 211 0.65 14.66 -19.67
CA ALA A 211 -0.01 15.84 -20.23
C ALA A 211 -1.47 15.60 -20.66
N LYS A 212 -1.89 14.33 -20.79
CA LYS A 212 -3.25 13.94 -21.16
C LYS A 212 -4.25 14.02 -19.99
N TYR A 213 -3.77 14.13 -18.75
CA TYR A 213 -4.62 14.11 -17.57
C TYR A 213 -4.96 15.52 -17.09
N GLU A 214 -6.26 15.78 -16.96
CA GLU A 214 -6.78 17.05 -16.42
C GLU A 214 -6.44 17.21 -14.93
N ILE A 215 -6.22 16.10 -14.23
CA ILE A 215 -5.98 16.06 -12.79
C ILE A 215 -4.63 15.41 -12.45
N PRO A 216 -4.10 15.53 -11.21
CA PRO A 216 -2.86 14.89 -10.82
C PRO A 216 -2.90 13.37 -10.91
N VAL A 217 -1.78 12.78 -11.34
CA VAL A 217 -1.58 11.33 -11.41
C VAL A 217 -0.65 10.89 -10.29
N VAL A 218 -1.07 9.88 -9.52
CA VAL A 218 -0.24 9.14 -8.58
C VAL A 218 0.22 7.87 -9.27
N TYR A 219 1.53 7.76 -9.47
CA TYR A 219 2.13 6.64 -10.17
C TYR A 219 2.86 5.71 -9.22
N PHE A 220 2.47 4.43 -9.21
CA PHE A 220 3.17 3.36 -8.53
C PHE A 220 4.00 2.58 -9.54
N ASP A 221 5.31 2.76 -9.44
CA ASP A 221 6.28 2.09 -10.30
C ASP A 221 6.70 0.75 -9.70
N LEU A 222 6.37 -0.34 -10.37
CA LEU A 222 6.74 -1.68 -9.90
C LEU A 222 8.12 -2.12 -10.40
N LYS A 223 8.69 -1.48 -11.44
CA LYS A 223 9.99 -1.79 -12.07
C LYS A 223 10.40 -3.28 -11.96
N ASP A 224 11.62 -3.51 -11.47
CA ASP A 224 12.25 -4.81 -11.29
C ASP A 224 11.61 -5.65 -10.18
N ASN A 225 10.85 -5.03 -9.27
CA ASN A 225 10.22 -5.75 -8.17
C ASN A 225 9.14 -6.71 -8.69
N PHE A 226 8.40 -6.30 -9.72
CA PHE A 226 7.38 -7.15 -10.32
C PHE A 226 7.98 -8.43 -10.91
N MET A 227 9.02 -8.29 -11.75
CA MET A 227 9.67 -9.44 -12.38
C MET A 227 10.36 -10.34 -11.35
N SER A 228 10.99 -9.75 -10.33
CA SER A 228 11.62 -10.49 -9.25
C SER A 228 10.61 -11.33 -8.45
N LEU A 229 9.42 -10.79 -8.20
CA LEU A 229 8.34 -11.52 -7.52
C LEU A 229 7.81 -12.67 -8.37
N VAL A 230 7.58 -12.44 -9.66
CA VAL A 230 7.13 -13.49 -10.59
C VAL A 230 8.13 -14.65 -10.63
N MET A 231 9.43 -14.35 -10.67
CA MET A 231 10.47 -15.39 -10.62
C MET A 231 10.44 -16.17 -9.30
N LYS A 232 10.30 -15.50 -8.16
CA LYS A 232 10.20 -16.16 -6.85
C LYS A 232 8.98 -17.09 -6.76
N THR A 233 7.81 -16.64 -7.21
CA THR A 233 6.58 -17.45 -7.14
C THR A 233 6.58 -18.64 -8.10
N ASN A 234 7.25 -18.55 -9.25
CA ASN A 234 7.37 -19.67 -10.19
C ASN A 234 8.44 -20.70 -9.78
N SER A 235 9.28 -20.35 -8.80
CA SER A 235 10.34 -21.22 -8.27
C SER A 235 9.94 -21.94 -6.98
N SER A 236 8.72 -21.69 -6.49
CA SER A 236 8.13 -22.25 -5.26
C SER A 236 7.10 -23.30 -5.60
#